data_AF-A0A377M1C1-F1
#
_entry.id   AF-A0A377M1C1-F1
#
_cell.length_a   1.000
_cell.length_b   1.000
_cell.length_c   1.000
_cell.angle_alpha   90.00
_cell.angle_beta   90.00
_cell.angle_gamma   90.00
#
_symmetry.space_group_name_H-M   'P 1'
#
loop_
_entity.id
_entity.type
_entity.pdbx_description
1 polymer ?
#
loop_
_entity_poly.entity_id
_entity_poly.type
_entity_poly.pdbx_seq_one_letter_code
_entity_poly.pdbx_strand_id
1 'polypeptide(L)'
;MTLLWLLSTVLTLATVALKWAKRCLRYLDRKSYAICNSAVLTFFLDLKFHDIPNTTAHAVAAAAELGVWMVNVHASGGARMMTAAREALLPFGSDAPLLIAVTVLTSMDENDLRDLGVTLSPAEHAERLARLTQNCGLDGVVCFRAGSGAFQNGAGPEFQTGHAGYPPSGQRGWRSAPYYDP
;
A
#
# COMPACT_ATOMS: atom_id res chain seq x y z
N MET A 1 -7.89 -35.67 -8.84
CA MET A 1 -6.66 -35.31 -9.58
C MET A 1 -6.63 -33.87 -10.13
N THR A 2 -7.73 -33.09 -10.05
CA THR A 2 -7.81 -31.70 -10.55
C THR A 2 -7.43 -30.63 -9.51
N LEU A 3 -7.67 -30.88 -8.21
CA LEU A 3 -7.39 -29.91 -7.14
C LEU A 3 -5.89 -29.69 -6.88
N LEU A 4 -5.09 -30.77 -6.98
CA LEU A 4 -3.63 -30.74 -6.84
C LEU A 4 -2.95 -29.98 -7.99
N TRP A 5 -3.54 -29.99 -9.20
CA TRP A 5 -3.02 -29.26 -10.35
C TRP A 5 -3.28 -27.76 -10.20
N LEU A 6 -4.49 -27.36 -9.77
CA LEU A 6 -4.81 -25.96 -9.48
C LEU A 6 -3.93 -25.38 -8.37
N LEU A 7 -3.71 -26.14 -7.28
CA LEU A 7 -2.80 -25.73 -6.21
C LEU A 7 -1.36 -25.59 -6.72
N SER A 8 -0.87 -26.52 -7.54
CA SER A 8 0.47 -26.43 -8.12
C SER A 8 0.63 -25.22 -9.04
N THR A 9 -0.37 -24.90 -9.87
CA THR A 9 -0.32 -23.75 -10.78
C THR A 9 -0.39 -22.43 -10.02
N VAL A 10 -1.26 -22.32 -9.00
CA VAL A 10 -1.34 -21.13 -8.14
C VAL A 10 -0.06 -20.95 -7.32
N LEU A 11 0.51 -22.03 -6.79
CA LEU A 11 1.80 -21.97 -6.07
C LEU A 11 2.93 -21.57 -7.02
N THR A 12 2.93 -22.08 -8.25
CA THR A 12 3.94 -21.75 -9.28
C THR A 12 3.84 -20.29 -9.69
N LEU A 13 2.63 -19.76 -9.90
CA LEU A 13 2.41 -18.35 -10.21
C LEU A 13 2.78 -17.43 -9.04
N ALA A 14 2.46 -17.80 -7.80
CA ALA A 14 2.90 -17.08 -6.61
C ALA A 14 4.44 -17.10 -6.48
N THR A 15 5.08 -18.23 -6.78
CA THR A 15 6.54 -18.35 -6.75
C THR A 15 7.19 -17.55 -7.89
N VAL A 16 6.54 -17.46 -9.05
CA VAL A 16 6.96 -16.63 -10.17
C VAL A 16 6.82 -15.15 -9.84
N ALA A 17 5.70 -14.72 -9.26
CA ALA A 17 5.49 -13.35 -8.78
C ALA A 17 6.50 -12.96 -7.68
N LEU A 18 6.76 -13.84 -6.70
CA LEU A 18 7.82 -13.67 -5.71
C LEU A 18 9.21 -13.68 -6.35
N LYS A 19 9.45 -14.48 -7.38
CA LYS A 19 10.71 -14.48 -8.13
C LYS A 19 10.90 -13.19 -8.93
N TRP A 20 9.82 -12.62 -9.49
CA TRP A 20 9.82 -11.34 -10.20
C TRP A 20 9.97 -10.16 -9.24
N ALA A 21 9.25 -10.13 -8.12
CA ALA A 21 9.47 -9.17 -7.04
C ALA A 21 10.91 -9.23 -6.53
N LYS A 22 11.44 -10.45 -6.27
CA LYS A 22 12.86 -10.66 -5.95
C LYS A 22 13.81 -10.32 -7.12
N ARG A 23 13.37 -10.32 -8.38
CA ARG A 23 14.16 -9.92 -9.57
C ARG A 23 14.20 -8.40 -9.72
N CYS A 24 13.09 -7.71 -9.50
CA CYS A 24 13.01 -6.25 -9.40
C CYS A 24 13.82 -5.74 -8.19
N LEU A 25 13.72 -6.42 -7.05
CA LEU A 25 14.58 -6.21 -5.88
C LEU A 25 16.03 -6.66 -6.07
N ARG A 26 16.39 -7.31 -7.18
CA ARG A 26 17.79 -7.59 -7.57
C ARG A 26 18.35 -6.55 -8.53
N TYR A 27 17.49 -5.81 -9.24
CA TYR A 27 17.88 -4.61 -9.99
C TYR A 27 18.34 -3.50 -9.04
N LEU A 28 17.77 -3.46 -7.85
CA LEU A 28 18.37 -2.81 -6.68
C LEU A 28 19.36 -3.82 -6.06
N ASP A 29 20.64 -3.76 -6.41
CA ASP A 29 21.65 -4.63 -5.81
C ASP A 29 21.53 -4.60 -4.26
N ARG A 30 21.69 -5.76 -3.59
CA ARG A 30 21.73 -5.88 -2.13
C ARG A 30 22.80 -4.95 -1.52
N LYS A 31 23.88 -4.65 -2.26
CA LYS A 31 24.86 -3.60 -1.91
C LYS A 31 24.31 -2.19 -2.14
N SER A 32 23.55 -1.90 -3.18
CA SER A 32 22.88 -0.59 -3.34
C SER A 32 21.94 -0.30 -2.18
N TYR A 33 21.18 -1.31 -1.71
CA TYR A 33 20.32 -1.19 -0.55
C TYR A 33 21.12 -1.03 0.76
N ALA A 34 22.19 -1.81 0.96
CA ALA A 34 23.06 -1.69 2.13
C ALA A 34 23.86 -0.37 2.19
N ILE A 35 24.30 0.14 1.04
CA ILE A 35 24.95 1.45 0.91
C ILE A 35 23.95 2.56 1.24
N CYS A 36 22.71 2.47 0.74
CA CYS A 36 21.65 3.41 1.08
C CYS A 36 21.19 3.33 2.53
N ASN A 37 21.29 2.18 3.21
CA ASN A 37 20.95 2.02 4.63
C ASN A 37 22.05 2.56 5.57
N SER A 38 23.28 2.78 5.05
CA SER A 38 24.35 3.48 5.78
C SER A 38 24.18 5.00 5.77
N ALA A 39 23.44 5.53 4.80
CA ALA A 39 22.85 6.85 4.83
C ALA A 39 21.45 6.72 5.47
N VAL A 40 20.96 7.74 6.16
CA VAL A 40 19.63 7.73 6.80
C VAL A 40 18.55 7.93 5.71
N LEU A 41 18.37 6.97 4.81
CA LEU A 41 17.36 7.01 3.75
C LEU A 41 16.17 6.13 4.13
N THR A 42 15.04 6.79 4.42
CA THR A 42 13.75 6.15 4.66
C THR A 42 13.09 5.83 3.32
N PHE A 43 12.88 4.53 3.03
CA PHE A 43 12.28 4.09 1.76
C PHE A 43 10.77 3.90 1.88
N PHE A 44 10.01 4.52 0.97
CA PHE A 44 8.61 4.20 0.71
C PHE A 44 8.50 3.22 -0.47
N LEU A 45 7.98 2.03 -0.23
CA LEU A 45 7.75 1.00 -1.25
C LEU A 45 6.36 1.14 -1.87
N ASP A 46 6.29 1.89 -2.98
CA ASP A 46 5.06 2.18 -3.72
C ASP A 46 4.76 1.13 -4.79
N LEU A 47 4.44 -0.11 -4.39
CA LEU A 47 4.06 -1.21 -5.31
C LEU A 47 2.55 -1.40 -5.46
N LYS A 48 1.75 -0.69 -4.66
CA LYS A 48 0.28 -0.68 -4.67
C LYS A 48 -0.30 -2.10 -4.69
N PHE A 49 0.09 -2.95 -3.73
CA PHE A 49 -0.32 -4.36 -3.75
C PHE A 49 -1.84 -4.53 -3.81
N HIS A 50 -2.31 -5.36 -4.73
CA HIS A 50 -3.72 -5.60 -4.98
C HIS A 50 -3.92 -7.03 -5.49
N ASP A 51 -4.22 -7.94 -4.57
CA ASP A 51 -4.36 -9.38 -4.84
C ASP A 51 -5.28 -10.00 -3.75
N ILE A 52 -5.45 -11.31 -3.75
CA ILE A 52 -6.13 -12.03 -2.68
C ILE A 52 -5.41 -11.84 -1.33
N PRO A 53 -6.14 -11.95 -0.19
CA PRO A 53 -5.60 -11.60 1.13
C PRO A 53 -4.24 -12.23 1.48
N ASN A 54 -4.08 -13.53 1.21
CA ASN A 54 -2.86 -14.27 1.54
C ASN A 54 -1.64 -13.78 0.73
N THR A 55 -1.82 -13.47 -0.55
CA THR A 55 -0.73 -12.99 -1.41
C THR A 55 -0.29 -11.59 -0.97
N THR A 56 -1.26 -10.69 -0.73
CA THR A 56 -0.98 -9.34 -0.24
C THR A 56 -0.28 -9.37 1.12
N ALA A 57 -0.75 -10.21 2.06
CA ALA A 57 -0.12 -10.39 3.36
C ALA A 57 1.36 -10.81 3.24
N HIS A 58 1.67 -11.80 2.41
CA HIS A 58 3.05 -12.22 2.17
C HIS A 58 3.91 -11.12 1.52
N ALA A 59 3.34 -10.35 0.58
CA ALA A 59 4.05 -9.26 -0.07
C ALA A 59 4.37 -8.12 0.91
N VAL A 60 3.43 -7.79 1.80
CA VAL A 60 3.60 -6.78 2.85
C VAL A 60 4.60 -7.24 3.91
N ALA A 61 4.56 -8.50 4.33
CA ALA A 61 5.58 -9.06 5.24
C ALA A 61 6.98 -9.02 4.60
N ALA A 62 7.11 -9.36 3.31
CA ALA A 62 8.38 -9.26 2.60
C ALA A 62 8.89 -7.81 2.50
N ALA A 63 7.99 -6.82 2.40
CA ALA A 63 8.36 -5.41 2.45
C ALA A 63 8.91 -5.02 3.83
N ALA A 64 8.27 -5.51 4.91
CA ALA A 64 8.74 -5.28 6.27
C ALA A 64 10.11 -5.94 6.54
N GLU A 65 10.36 -7.15 6.02
CA GLU A 65 11.68 -7.81 6.09
C GLU A 65 12.81 -7.01 5.40
N LEU A 66 12.47 -6.16 4.42
CA LEU A 66 13.44 -5.27 3.77
C LEU A 66 13.75 -4.03 4.61
N GLY A 67 13.00 -3.76 5.69
CA GLY A 67 13.18 -2.57 6.53
C GLY A 67 12.73 -1.29 5.85
N VAL A 68 11.71 -1.35 4.96
CA VAL A 68 11.11 -0.15 4.39
C VAL A 68 10.41 0.65 5.48
N TRP A 69 10.35 1.97 5.32
CA TRP A 69 9.66 2.84 6.27
C TRP A 69 8.14 2.86 6.03
N MET A 70 7.71 2.69 4.78
CA MET A 70 6.30 2.69 4.40
C MET A 70 6.07 1.73 3.23
N VAL A 71 4.88 1.13 3.17
CA VAL A 71 4.40 0.28 2.06
C VAL A 71 2.92 0.52 1.82
N ASN A 72 2.44 0.27 0.60
CA ASN A 72 1.03 0.49 0.27
C ASN A 72 0.31 -0.71 -0.39
N VAL A 73 -1.00 -0.69 -0.23
CA VAL A 73 -1.98 -1.62 -0.83
C VAL A 73 -3.09 -0.83 -1.52
N HIS A 74 -3.90 -1.43 -2.38
CA HIS A 74 -5.12 -0.79 -2.90
C HIS A 74 -6.33 -1.04 -1.99
N ALA A 75 -7.02 0.02 -1.57
CA ALA A 75 -8.24 -0.09 -0.76
C ALA A 75 -9.36 -0.85 -1.50
N SER A 76 -9.37 -0.79 -2.85
CA SER A 76 -10.30 -1.52 -3.70
C SER A 76 -10.15 -3.05 -3.61
N GLY A 77 -9.05 -3.57 -3.04
CA GLY A 77 -8.90 -5.00 -2.74
C GLY A 77 -9.79 -5.48 -1.59
N GLY A 78 -10.44 -4.56 -0.88
CA GLY A 78 -11.47 -4.85 0.12
C GLY A 78 -10.93 -5.14 1.52
N ALA A 79 -11.85 -5.18 2.48
CA ALA A 79 -11.52 -5.27 3.91
C ALA A 79 -10.67 -6.50 4.25
N ARG A 80 -11.04 -7.68 3.73
CA ARG A 80 -10.32 -8.93 3.99
C ARG A 80 -8.85 -8.86 3.57
N MET A 81 -8.55 -8.20 2.46
CA MET A 81 -7.18 -8.03 1.99
C MET A 81 -6.40 -7.08 2.89
N MET A 82 -6.99 -5.93 3.22
CA MET A 82 -6.35 -4.92 4.08
C MET A 82 -6.11 -5.42 5.51
N THR A 83 -7.09 -6.11 6.10
CA THR A 83 -6.93 -6.71 7.43
C THR A 83 -5.82 -7.75 7.44
N ALA A 84 -5.76 -8.64 6.45
CA ALA A 84 -4.67 -9.63 6.36
C ALA A 84 -3.29 -8.97 6.18
N ALA A 85 -3.21 -7.88 5.40
CA ALA A 85 -1.99 -7.10 5.26
C ALA A 85 -1.55 -6.45 6.59
N ARG A 86 -2.48 -5.91 7.36
CA ARG A 86 -2.20 -5.34 8.69
C ARG A 86 -1.75 -6.41 9.68
N GLU A 87 -2.44 -7.53 9.72
CA GLU A 87 -2.09 -8.66 10.60
C GLU A 87 -0.69 -9.22 10.31
N ALA A 88 -0.28 -9.25 9.03
CA ALA A 88 1.05 -9.67 8.63
C ALA A 88 2.19 -8.80 9.19
N LEU A 89 1.89 -7.58 9.63
CA LEU A 89 2.86 -6.65 10.22
C LEU A 89 2.97 -6.76 11.74
N LEU A 90 2.03 -7.44 12.42
CA LEU A 90 2.06 -7.57 13.88
C LEU A 90 3.37 -8.15 14.44
N PRO A 91 4.01 -9.16 13.81
CA PRO A 91 5.28 -9.70 14.31
C PRO A 91 6.46 -8.72 14.28
N PHE A 92 6.38 -7.64 13.49
CA PHE A 92 7.46 -6.64 13.35
C PHE A 92 7.40 -5.55 14.43
N GLY A 93 6.29 -5.45 15.19
CA GLY A 93 6.17 -4.54 16.32
C GLY A 93 6.45 -3.08 15.94
N SER A 94 7.37 -2.43 16.66
CA SER A 94 7.78 -1.04 16.42
C SER A 94 8.53 -0.83 15.10
N ASP A 95 9.09 -1.90 14.54
CA ASP A 95 9.88 -1.86 13.32
C ASP A 95 9.01 -2.10 12.07
N ALA A 96 7.70 -2.29 12.26
CA ALA A 96 6.75 -2.44 11.16
C ALA A 96 6.71 -1.16 10.30
N PRO A 97 6.69 -1.28 8.96
CA PRO A 97 6.47 -0.14 8.09
C PRO A 97 5.07 0.43 8.30
N LEU A 98 4.92 1.73 8.00
CA LEU A 98 3.59 2.32 7.83
C LEU A 98 2.87 1.62 6.67
N LEU A 99 1.65 1.14 6.92
CA LEU A 99 0.79 0.50 5.94
C LEU A 99 -0.34 1.45 5.55
N ILE A 100 -0.25 1.99 4.35
CA ILE A 100 -1.22 2.94 3.78
C ILE A 100 -2.00 2.32 2.62
N ALA A 101 -3.22 2.80 2.38
CA ALA A 101 -4.01 2.35 1.22
C ALA A 101 -4.16 3.42 0.14
N VAL A 102 -4.00 3.02 -1.12
CA VAL A 102 -4.37 3.84 -2.27
C VAL A 102 -5.88 3.76 -2.47
N THR A 103 -6.54 4.92 -2.56
CA THR A 103 -7.98 5.03 -2.81
C THR A 103 -8.26 5.06 -4.32
N VAL A 104 -8.66 6.20 -4.86
CA VAL A 104 -8.82 6.44 -6.31
C VAL A 104 -7.54 7.03 -6.85
N LEU A 105 -7.04 6.48 -7.97
CA LEU A 105 -5.85 7.00 -8.63
C LEU A 105 -6.15 8.41 -9.17
N THR A 106 -5.17 9.31 -9.09
CA THR A 106 -5.33 10.69 -9.57
C THR A 106 -5.55 10.81 -11.08
N SER A 107 -5.26 9.74 -11.81
CA SER A 107 -5.50 9.62 -13.25
C SER A 107 -6.91 9.17 -13.62
N MET A 108 -7.75 8.80 -12.65
CA MET A 108 -9.11 8.33 -12.92
C MET A 108 -10.12 9.46 -12.79
N ASP A 109 -10.99 9.58 -13.79
CA ASP A 109 -12.15 10.45 -13.78
C ASP A 109 -13.46 9.68 -13.55
N GLU A 110 -14.60 10.38 -13.66
CA GLU A 110 -15.91 9.76 -13.51
C GLU A 110 -16.22 8.69 -14.56
N ASN A 111 -15.71 8.83 -15.78
CA ASN A 111 -15.98 7.87 -16.85
C ASN A 111 -15.18 6.59 -16.62
N ASP A 112 -13.91 6.70 -16.21
CA ASP A 112 -13.10 5.55 -15.82
C ASP A 112 -13.77 4.75 -14.69
N LEU A 113 -14.35 5.44 -13.70
CA LEU A 113 -15.08 4.80 -12.61
C LEU A 113 -16.38 4.15 -13.07
N ARG A 114 -17.12 4.81 -13.97
CA ARG A 114 -18.34 4.24 -14.57
C ARG A 114 -18.06 2.97 -15.35
N ASP A 115 -16.95 2.89 -16.09
CA ASP A 115 -16.53 1.69 -16.81
C ASP A 115 -16.27 0.50 -15.88
N LEU A 116 -15.88 0.78 -14.62
CA LEU A 116 -15.71 -0.23 -13.57
C LEU A 116 -17.00 -0.52 -12.78
N GLY A 117 -18.12 0.07 -13.16
CA GLY A 117 -19.41 -0.08 -12.46
C GLY A 117 -19.51 0.74 -11.17
N VAL A 118 -18.63 1.72 -10.95
CA VAL A 118 -18.69 2.64 -9.81
C VAL A 118 -19.52 3.86 -10.21
N THR A 119 -20.64 4.07 -9.52
CA THR A 119 -21.59 5.17 -9.82
C THR A 119 -21.34 6.42 -8.98
N LEU A 120 -20.49 6.33 -7.97
CA LEU A 120 -20.10 7.46 -7.12
C LEU A 120 -19.10 8.36 -7.85
N SER A 121 -19.08 9.65 -7.52
CA SER A 121 -18.01 10.53 -7.98
C SER A 121 -16.63 10.07 -7.45
N PRO A 122 -15.51 10.45 -8.09
CA PRO A 122 -14.18 10.13 -7.60
C PRO A 122 -13.94 10.53 -6.14
N ALA A 123 -14.45 11.69 -5.72
CA ALA A 123 -14.32 12.17 -4.35
C ALA A 123 -15.10 11.29 -3.36
N GLU A 124 -16.37 10.99 -3.64
CA GLU A 124 -17.21 10.14 -2.79
C GLU A 124 -16.67 8.70 -2.71
N HIS A 125 -16.19 8.17 -3.83
CA HIS A 125 -15.60 6.83 -3.86
C HIS A 125 -14.28 6.78 -3.08
N ALA A 126 -13.42 7.79 -3.23
CA ALA A 126 -12.20 7.91 -2.45
C ALA A 126 -12.48 8.00 -0.94
N GLU A 127 -13.48 8.79 -0.54
CA GLU A 127 -13.90 8.89 0.86
C GLU A 127 -14.41 7.54 1.40
N ARG A 128 -15.24 6.83 0.63
CA ARG A 128 -15.74 5.50 0.99
C ARG A 128 -14.58 4.52 1.21
N LEU A 129 -13.61 4.51 0.32
CA LEU A 129 -12.41 3.66 0.42
C LEU A 129 -11.52 4.06 1.60
N ALA A 130 -11.45 5.36 1.91
CA ALA A 130 -10.68 5.85 3.04
C ALA A 130 -11.30 5.43 4.38
N ARG A 131 -12.62 5.51 4.51
CA ARG A 131 -13.36 4.98 5.68
C ARG A 131 -13.17 3.47 5.83
N LEU A 132 -13.21 2.72 4.72
CA LEU A 132 -12.94 1.28 4.74
C LEU A 132 -11.52 0.98 5.24
N THR A 133 -10.54 1.75 4.78
CA THR A 133 -9.14 1.64 5.19
C THR A 133 -8.97 1.88 6.69
N GLN A 134 -9.58 2.95 7.22
CA GLN A 134 -9.58 3.27 8.64
C GLN A 134 -10.21 2.14 9.47
N ASN A 135 -11.35 1.60 9.02
CA ASN A 135 -12.02 0.48 9.70
C ASN A 135 -11.19 -0.81 9.70
N CYS A 136 -10.26 -0.97 8.77
CA CYS A 136 -9.33 -2.10 8.73
C CYS A 136 -8.07 -1.88 9.58
N GLY A 137 -7.92 -0.72 10.23
CA GLY A 137 -6.80 -0.41 11.11
C GLY A 137 -5.49 -0.13 10.38
N LEU A 138 -5.56 0.30 9.10
CA LEU A 138 -4.40 0.79 8.38
C LEU A 138 -4.02 2.20 8.86
N ASP A 139 -2.75 2.57 8.68
CA ASP A 139 -2.19 3.79 9.27
C ASP A 139 -2.63 5.05 8.50
N GLY A 140 -3.08 4.90 7.24
CA GLY A 140 -3.56 6.02 6.45
C GLY A 140 -3.93 5.68 5.00
N VAL A 141 -4.16 6.73 4.21
CA VAL A 141 -4.50 6.66 2.79
C VAL A 141 -3.71 7.64 1.94
N VAL A 142 -3.57 7.27 0.67
CA VAL A 142 -3.21 8.18 -0.42
C VAL A 142 -4.48 8.53 -1.18
N CYS A 143 -4.80 9.82 -1.22
CA CYS A 143 -6.07 10.34 -1.76
C CYS A 143 -5.90 11.46 -2.79
N PHE A 144 -6.93 11.56 -3.64
CA PHE A 144 -7.12 12.60 -4.65
C PHE A 144 -7.18 14.01 -4.03
N ARG A 145 -6.64 15.01 -4.74
CA ARG A 145 -6.42 16.37 -4.21
C ARG A 145 -7.69 17.22 -4.06
N ALA A 146 -8.79 16.88 -4.74
CA ALA A 146 -10.05 17.61 -4.59
C ALA A 146 -10.91 16.95 -3.50
N GLY A 147 -10.95 17.56 -2.31
CA GLY A 147 -11.88 17.15 -1.24
C GLY A 147 -11.25 16.76 0.10
N SER A 148 -9.95 16.96 0.31
CA SER A 148 -9.27 16.66 1.58
C SER A 148 -9.94 17.28 2.81
N GLY A 149 -10.64 18.41 2.66
CA GLY A 149 -11.33 19.08 3.76
C GLY A 149 -12.50 18.30 4.37
N ALA A 150 -13.21 17.45 3.61
CA ALA A 150 -14.38 16.73 4.14
C ALA A 150 -13.98 15.50 4.97
N PHE A 151 -12.99 14.73 4.51
CA PHE A 151 -12.52 13.53 5.20
C PHE A 151 -11.64 13.83 6.42
N GLN A 152 -10.80 14.87 6.36
CA GLN A 152 -9.94 15.26 7.49
C GLN A 152 -10.74 15.62 8.76
N ASN A 153 -11.98 16.12 8.62
CA ASN A 153 -12.82 16.47 9.76
C ASN A 153 -13.41 15.24 10.48
N GLY A 154 -13.43 14.06 9.85
CA GLY A 154 -13.99 12.82 10.41
C GLY A 154 -12.95 11.74 10.74
N ALA A 155 -11.72 11.89 10.25
CA ALA A 155 -10.61 10.98 10.55
C ALA A 155 -10.01 11.30 11.93
N GLY A 156 -9.71 10.27 12.73
CA GLY A 156 -9.02 10.45 14.01
C GLY A 156 -7.62 11.03 13.80
N PRO A 157 -7.03 11.71 14.80
CA PRO A 157 -5.75 12.43 14.65
C PRO A 157 -4.54 11.53 14.31
N GLU A 158 -4.68 10.21 14.44
CA GLU A 158 -3.65 9.22 14.10
C GLU A 158 -3.73 8.73 12.64
N PHE A 159 -4.84 8.97 11.93
CA PHE A 159 -5.05 8.48 10.58
C PHE A 159 -4.43 9.42 9.54
N GLN A 160 -3.45 8.90 8.80
CA GLN A 160 -2.61 9.66 7.90
C GLN A 160 -3.29 9.89 6.54
N THR A 161 -3.45 11.14 6.09
CA THR A 161 -3.93 11.47 4.73
C THR A 161 -2.80 12.09 3.90
N GLY A 162 -2.36 11.42 2.84
CA GLY A 162 -1.35 11.92 1.89
C GLY A 162 -1.87 12.02 0.46
N HIS A 163 -1.14 12.70 -0.42
CA HIS A 163 -1.44 12.75 -1.85
C HIS A 163 -0.42 11.92 -2.64
N ALA A 164 -0.74 11.47 -3.85
CA ALA A 164 0.26 10.83 -4.68
C ALA A 164 1.45 11.79 -4.87
N GLY A 165 2.66 11.35 -4.53
CA GLY A 165 3.87 12.19 -4.54
C GLY A 165 4.04 13.12 -3.33
N TYR A 166 3.05 13.23 -2.43
CA TYR A 166 3.17 13.96 -1.17
C TYR A 166 2.80 13.11 0.04
N PRO A 167 3.67 13.08 1.04
CA PRO A 167 3.45 12.30 2.23
C PRO A 167 2.27 12.74 3.09
N PRO A 168 1.78 11.88 3.99
CA PRO A 168 0.71 12.25 4.89
C PRO A 168 1.11 13.29 5.93
N SER A 169 0.21 14.23 6.22
CA SER A 169 0.38 15.23 7.29
C SER A 169 -0.11 14.69 8.64
N GLY A 170 0.70 14.70 9.71
CA GLY A 170 0.15 14.42 11.05
C GLY A 170 1.04 14.19 12.28
N GLN A 171 2.28 13.66 12.20
CA GLN A 171 3.06 13.37 13.43
C GLN A 171 4.59 13.61 13.34
N ARG A 172 5.17 13.93 14.51
CA ARG A 172 6.62 14.12 14.76
C ARG A 172 7.38 12.81 14.54
N GLY A 173 8.36 12.83 13.63
CA GLY A 173 9.14 11.67 13.18
C GLY A 173 9.22 11.55 11.67
N TRP A 174 8.31 12.26 10.99
CA TRP A 174 8.24 12.37 9.53
C TRP A 174 9.39 13.25 8.99
N ARG A 175 10.53 12.63 8.67
CA ARG A 175 11.56 13.29 7.86
C ARG A 175 11.13 13.19 6.41
N SER A 176 11.06 14.32 5.72
CA SER A 176 10.87 14.39 4.28
C SER A 176 11.82 13.41 3.58
N ALA A 177 11.29 12.27 3.13
CA ALA A 177 12.00 11.43 2.19
C ALA A 177 12.25 12.30 0.95
N PRO A 178 13.48 12.38 0.44
CA PRO A 178 13.75 13.13 -0.78
C PRO A 178 12.88 12.56 -1.89
N TYR A 179 11.95 13.39 -2.39
CA TYR A 179 11.13 13.07 -3.54
C TYR A 179 12.07 12.89 -4.75
N TYR A 180 12.01 11.71 -5.38
CA TYR A 180 12.67 11.47 -6.66
C TYR A 180 11.61 11.62 -7.74
N ASP A 181 11.70 12.71 -8.50
CA ASP A 181 10.94 12.93 -9.72
C ASP A 181 11.58 12.07 -10.83
N PRO A 182 10.85 11.22 -11.55
CA PRO A 182 11.40 10.47 -12.68
C PRO A 182 11.86 11.37 -13.83
#